data_AF-A0A1F9UAG8-F1
#
_entry.id   AF-A0A1F9UAG8-F1
#
_cell.length_a   1.000
_cell.length_b   1.000
_cell.length_c   1.000
_cell.angle_alpha   90.00
_cell.angle_beta   90.00
_cell.angle_gamma   90.00
#
_symmetry.space_group_name_H-M   'P 1'
#
loop_
_entity.id
_entity.type
_entity.pdbx_description
1 polymer ?
#
loop_
_entity_poly.entity_id
_entity_poly.type
_entity_poly.pdbx_seq_one_letter_code
_entity_poly.pdbx_strand_id
1 'polypeptide(L)'
;MRWENAQQLVESAITAVSAAQPATPAKRPSKPRLWVHTFKYAIPKRFPDTVGHIRIGSVSHKNFSFKDVNALWDVREITPTLTKATGDVRLGFGPGRIEDIQAVQASHKFLKIVFLPYIYMHKMNSLSVLSAGTAYPKTLDFTRIEGRYGIQKGVATTEFFHVDGPQLVAYADGTADFGSEKVDMNILTRLTGYRAPLPEWWVDEIGRPAIGFRVMGSLNYPDIEPRLRKMAEGEIEKALEAARVRAKARFEAIEKLQTL
;
A
#
# COMPACT_ATOMS: atom_id res chain seq x y z
N MET A 1 32.42 -4.44 -28.14
CA MET A 1 31.04 -4.29 -28.65
C MET A 1 30.89 -2.88 -29.19
N ARG A 2 30.58 -2.73 -30.47
CA ARG A 2 30.52 -1.43 -31.16
C ARG A 2 29.15 -0.77 -30.92
N TRP A 3 29.18 0.54 -30.68
CA TRP A 3 28.02 1.40 -30.39
C TRP A 3 26.91 1.36 -31.46
N GLU A 4 27.23 0.98 -32.68
CA GLU A 4 26.29 0.85 -33.81
C GLU A 4 25.26 -0.28 -33.60
N ASN A 5 25.60 -1.32 -32.83
CA ASN A 5 24.67 -2.43 -32.55
C ASN A 5 23.59 -2.06 -31.51
N ALA A 6 23.80 -1.01 -30.72
CA ALA A 6 22.83 -0.58 -29.70
C ALA A 6 21.67 0.20 -30.32
N GLN A 7 21.91 0.98 -31.37
CA GLN A 7 20.86 1.74 -32.06
C GLN A 7 19.93 0.85 -32.88
N GLN A 8 20.45 -0.18 -33.56
CA GLN A 8 19.61 -1.15 -34.28
C GLN A 8 18.70 -1.99 -33.34
N LEU A 9 19.15 -2.24 -32.10
CA LEU A 9 18.33 -2.91 -31.07
C LEU A 9 17.21 -2.00 -30.54
N VAL A 10 17.46 -0.69 -30.44
CA VAL A 10 16.46 0.30 -30.01
C VAL A 10 15.43 0.55 -31.12
N GLU A 11 15.86 0.65 -32.38
CA GLU A 11 14.95 0.84 -33.53
C GLU A 11 14.08 -0.38 -33.81
N SER A 12 14.63 -1.60 -33.69
CA SER A 12 13.84 -2.83 -33.81
C SER A 12 12.82 -3.00 -32.68
N ALA A 13 13.13 -2.58 -31.46
CA ALA A 13 12.18 -2.56 -30.35
C ALA A 13 11.06 -1.53 -30.55
N ILE A 14 11.37 -0.35 -31.09
CA ILE A 14 10.38 0.71 -31.37
C ILE A 14 9.47 0.31 -32.55
N THR A 15 10.02 -0.38 -33.56
CA THR A 15 9.27 -0.86 -34.73
C THR A 15 8.36 -2.03 -34.38
N ALA A 16 8.78 -2.94 -33.48
CA ALA A 16 7.94 -4.03 -32.97
C ALA A 16 6.78 -3.54 -32.08
N VAL A 17 6.97 -2.41 -31.38
CA VAL A 17 5.89 -1.77 -30.59
C VAL A 17 4.91 -0.99 -31.49
N SER A 18 5.34 -0.52 -32.66
CA SER A 18 4.53 0.31 -33.56
C SER A 18 3.83 -0.46 -34.69
N ALA A 19 4.20 -1.71 -34.95
CA ALA A 19 3.63 -2.53 -36.04
C ALA A 19 2.40 -3.38 -35.66
N ALA A 20 1.86 -3.24 -34.44
CA ALA A 20 0.62 -3.91 -34.06
C ALA A 20 -0.62 -3.12 -34.55
N GLN A 21 -1.05 -3.36 -35.79
CA GLN A 21 -2.33 -2.89 -36.33
C GLN A 21 -3.39 -4.02 -36.33
N PRO A 22 -4.68 -3.69 -36.48
CA PRO A 22 -5.68 -3.73 -35.44
C PRO A 22 -6.48 -5.04 -35.44
N ALA A 23 -6.63 -5.67 -34.28
CA ALA A 23 -7.62 -6.75 -34.13
C ALA A 23 -9.04 -6.18 -34.28
N THR A 24 -9.82 -6.81 -35.16
CA THR A 24 -11.26 -6.64 -35.38
C THR A 24 -12.03 -6.47 -34.06
N PRO A 25 -13.04 -5.58 -33.96
CA PRO A 25 -13.58 -5.12 -32.69
C PRO A 25 -14.41 -6.23 -32.01
N ALA A 26 -13.75 -7.04 -31.20
CA ALA A 26 -14.41 -7.78 -30.13
C ALA A 26 -15.17 -6.75 -29.27
N LYS A 27 -16.49 -6.96 -29.11
CA LYS A 27 -17.41 -6.17 -28.29
C LYS A 27 -16.66 -5.52 -27.14
N ARG A 28 -16.57 -4.17 -27.15
CA ARG A 28 -15.95 -3.38 -26.09
C ARG A 28 -16.34 -3.99 -24.74
N PRO A 29 -15.41 -4.55 -23.95
CA PRO A 29 -15.75 -4.91 -22.60
C PRO A 29 -16.26 -3.64 -21.93
N SER A 30 -17.48 -3.70 -21.40
CA SER A 30 -18.08 -2.61 -20.62
C SER A 30 -17.02 -2.05 -19.68
N LYS A 31 -16.75 -0.73 -19.75
CA LYS A 31 -15.74 -0.03 -18.94
C LYS A 31 -15.62 -0.72 -17.56
N PRO A 32 -14.44 -1.25 -17.18
CA PRO A 32 -14.31 -1.93 -15.90
C PRO A 32 -14.77 -0.97 -14.81
N ARG A 33 -15.77 -1.38 -14.02
CA ARG A 33 -16.29 -0.56 -12.92
C ARG A 33 -15.12 -0.23 -11.99
N LEU A 34 -14.79 1.05 -11.93
CA LEU A 34 -13.72 1.57 -11.08
C LEU A 34 -14.05 1.20 -9.63
N TRP A 35 -13.06 0.73 -8.87
CA TRP A 35 -13.31 0.14 -7.56
C TRP A 35 -13.84 1.17 -6.56
N VAL A 36 -13.40 2.42 -6.73
CA VAL A 36 -13.87 3.57 -5.95
C VAL A 36 -15.36 3.81 -6.19
N HIS A 37 -15.85 3.63 -7.42
CA HIS A 37 -17.29 3.69 -7.69
C HIS A 37 -18.04 2.53 -7.02
N THR A 38 -17.53 1.30 -7.07
CA THR A 38 -18.16 0.17 -6.36
C THR A 38 -18.27 0.44 -4.86
N PHE A 39 -17.24 1.03 -4.25
CA PHE A 39 -17.26 1.41 -2.84
C PHE A 39 -18.25 2.54 -2.54
N LYS A 40 -18.20 3.65 -3.29
CA LYS A 40 -19.10 4.81 -3.13
C LYS A 40 -20.58 4.43 -3.28
N TYR A 41 -20.91 3.56 -4.24
CA TYR A 41 -22.29 3.12 -4.47
C TYR A 41 -22.78 2.07 -3.46
N ALA A 42 -21.89 1.43 -2.71
CA ALA A 42 -22.27 0.49 -1.66
C ALA A 42 -22.74 1.21 -0.37
N ILE A 43 -22.43 2.50 -0.23
CA ILE A 43 -22.79 3.29 0.95
C ILE A 43 -24.24 3.79 0.78
N PRO A 44 -25.17 3.44 1.69
CA PRO A 44 -26.53 3.96 1.72
C PRO A 44 -26.56 5.50 1.75
N LYS A 45 -27.59 6.11 1.14
CA LYS A 45 -27.77 7.57 1.15
C LYS A 45 -27.87 8.18 2.56
N ARG A 46 -28.27 7.38 3.56
CA ARG A 46 -28.31 7.73 4.98
C ARG A 46 -27.54 6.67 5.75
N PHE A 47 -26.23 6.84 5.84
CA PHE A 47 -25.41 6.00 6.71
C PHE A 47 -25.34 6.67 8.09
N PRO A 48 -25.60 5.93 9.18
CA PRO A 48 -25.54 6.50 10.52
C PRO A 48 -24.10 6.87 10.88
N ASP A 49 -23.95 7.79 11.81
CA ASP A 49 -22.67 8.00 12.48
C ASP A 49 -22.28 6.71 13.21
N THR A 50 -21.02 6.31 13.08
CA THR A 50 -20.53 5.06 13.66
C THR A 50 -19.39 5.35 14.60
N VAL A 51 -19.55 4.92 15.84
CA VAL A 51 -18.50 4.89 16.85
C VAL A 51 -18.40 3.47 17.34
N GLY A 52 -17.20 2.93 17.43
CA GLY A 52 -17.03 1.56 17.85
C GLY A 52 -15.62 1.20 18.21
N HIS A 53 -15.53 0.17 19.04
CA HIS A 53 -14.29 -0.46 19.46
C HIS A 53 -14.50 -1.97 19.37
N ILE A 54 -13.71 -2.62 18.53
CA ILE A 54 -13.70 -4.07 18.38
C ILE A 54 -12.33 -4.58 18.80
N ARG A 55 -12.34 -5.52 19.75
CA ARG A 55 -11.18 -6.33 20.12
C ARG A 55 -11.46 -7.79 19.80
N ILE A 56 -10.58 -8.40 19.02
CA ILE A 56 -10.67 -9.82 18.67
C ILE A 56 -9.34 -10.46 19.06
N GLY A 57 -9.38 -11.46 19.95
CA GLY A 57 -8.17 -12.13 20.43
C GLY A 57 -7.43 -12.88 19.33
N SER A 58 -8.16 -13.57 18.44
CA SER A 58 -7.56 -14.24 17.29
C SER A 58 -8.52 -14.34 16.12
N VAL A 59 -7.99 -14.13 14.92
CA VAL A 59 -8.66 -14.38 13.64
C VAL A 59 -7.88 -15.47 12.92
N SER A 60 -8.57 -16.52 12.47
CA SER A 60 -7.98 -17.57 11.66
C SER A 60 -8.81 -17.76 10.40
N HIS A 61 -8.16 -17.68 9.25
CA HIS A 61 -8.71 -17.91 7.93
C HIS A 61 -7.70 -18.72 7.12
N LYS A 62 -8.16 -19.40 6.06
CA LYS A 62 -7.30 -20.25 5.22
C LYS A 62 -6.05 -19.53 4.70
N ASN A 63 -6.18 -18.24 4.39
CA ASN A 63 -5.11 -17.46 3.75
C ASN A 63 -4.43 -16.47 4.71
N PHE A 64 -4.90 -16.35 5.95
CA PHE A 64 -4.30 -15.44 6.93
C PHE A 64 -4.71 -15.77 8.36
N SER A 65 -3.83 -15.49 9.31
CA SER A 65 -4.11 -15.60 10.74
C SER A 65 -3.46 -14.45 11.50
N PHE A 66 -4.20 -13.82 12.40
CA PHE A 66 -3.72 -12.68 13.18
C PHE A 66 -4.20 -12.78 14.62
N LYS A 67 -3.42 -12.26 15.56
CA LYS A 67 -3.81 -12.12 16.97
C LYS A 67 -4.05 -10.66 17.33
N ASP A 68 -4.78 -10.45 18.42
CA ASP A 68 -4.93 -9.15 19.09
C ASP A 68 -5.34 -8.02 18.14
N VAL A 69 -6.42 -8.27 17.38
CA VAL A 69 -6.99 -7.25 16.49
C VAL A 69 -7.69 -6.21 17.37
N ASN A 70 -7.29 -4.96 17.20
CA ASN A 70 -7.90 -3.81 17.85
C ASN A 70 -8.27 -2.77 16.79
N ALA A 71 -9.56 -2.60 16.56
CA ALA A 71 -10.10 -1.59 15.67
C ALA A 71 -10.92 -0.59 16.49
N LEU A 72 -10.60 0.68 16.35
CA LEU A 72 -11.24 1.77 17.05
C LEU A 72 -11.56 2.86 16.04
N TRP A 73 -12.81 3.31 15.99
CA TRP A 73 -13.23 4.33 15.05
C TRP A 73 -14.31 5.24 15.64
N ASP A 74 -14.28 6.50 15.23
CA ASP A 74 -15.37 7.46 15.35
C ASP A 74 -15.45 8.15 14.00
N VAL A 75 -16.46 7.81 13.20
CA VAL A 75 -16.67 8.38 11.87
C VAL A 75 -18.10 8.84 11.73
N ARG A 76 -18.25 10.09 11.30
CA ARG A 76 -19.51 10.82 11.21
C ARG A 76 -19.74 11.35 9.80
N GLU A 77 -21.01 11.62 9.50
CA GLU A 77 -21.45 12.22 8.23
C GLU A 77 -21.00 11.43 6.99
N ILE A 78 -21.07 10.10 7.07
CA ILE A 78 -20.72 9.23 5.95
C ILE A 78 -21.78 9.37 4.85
N THR A 79 -21.41 9.99 3.74
CA THR A 79 -22.24 10.11 2.54
C THR A 79 -21.78 9.15 1.44
N PRO A 80 -22.63 8.82 0.44
CA PRO A 80 -22.23 7.97 -0.69
C PRO A 80 -21.04 8.52 -1.49
N THR A 81 -20.88 9.84 -1.54
CA THR A 81 -19.74 10.49 -2.21
C THR A 81 -18.50 10.55 -1.32
N LEU A 82 -18.63 10.22 -0.03
CA LEU A 82 -17.64 10.34 1.04
C LEU A 82 -17.14 11.77 1.30
N THR A 83 -17.56 12.76 0.53
CA THR A 83 -17.10 14.16 0.58
C THR A 83 -17.39 14.91 1.88
N LYS A 84 -18.24 14.35 2.76
CA LYS A 84 -18.57 14.96 4.06
C LYS A 84 -18.04 14.17 5.25
N ALA A 85 -17.56 12.94 5.01
CA ALA A 85 -17.11 12.06 6.08
C ALA A 85 -16.01 12.75 6.89
N THR A 86 -16.14 12.69 8.21
CA THR A 86 -15.17 13.24 9.15
C THR A 86 -15.05 12.31 10.35
N GLY A 87 -13.84 12.11 10.85
CA GLY A 87 -13.60 11.21 11.97
C GLY A 87 -12.19 10.67 11.99
N ASP A 88 -11.93 9.71 12.86
CA ASP A 88 -10.64 9.04 12.89
C ASP A 88 -10.80 7.53 13.12
N VAL A 89 -9.81 6.80 12.59
CA VAL A 89 -9.76 5.35 12.60
C VAL A 89 -8.38 4.93 13.06
N ARG A 90 -8.33 4.02 14.04
CA ARG A 90 -7.13 3.36 14.50
C ARG A 90 -7.29 1.86 14.35
N LEU A 91 -6.32 1.25 13.70
CA LEU A 91 -6.23 -0.20 13.49
C LEU A 91 -4.93 -0.70 14.09
N GLY A 92 -5.02 -1.82 14.79
CA GLY A 92 -3.88 -2.56 15.30
C GLY A 92 -4.12 -4.04 15.07
N PHE A 93 -3.10 -4.72 14.56
CA PHE A 93 -3.04 -6.16 14.46
C PHE A 93 -1.76 -6.60 15.15
N GLY A 94 -1.88 -7.57 16.06
CA GLY A 94 -0.74 -8.22 16.69
C GLY A 94 -0.05 -9.22 15.75
N PRO A 95 0.76 -10.13 16.30
CA PRO A 95 1.51 -11.09 15.50
C PRO A 95 0.60 -11.94 14.61
N GLY A 96 1.05 -12.17 13.38
CA GLY A 96 0.24 -12.87 12.39
C GLY A 96 1.05 -13.34 11.19
N ARG A 97 0.35 -14.07 10.33
CA ARG A 97 0.88 -14.64 9.10
C ARG A 97 -0.16 -14.56 8.00
N ILE A 98 0.26 -14.09 6.84
CA ILE A 98 -0.48 -14.23 5.59
C ILE A 98 0.09 -15.48 4.91
N GLU A 99 -0.75 -16.44 4.53
CA GLU A 99 -0.31 -17.71 3.90
C GLU A 99 -0.29 -17.63 2.36
N ASP A 100 -1.11 -16.76 1.78
CA ASP A 100 -1.15 -16.53 0.34
C ASP A 100 -1.35 -15.05 0.03
N ILE A 101 -0.23 -14.35 -0.16
CA ILE A 101 -0.24 -12.92 -0.51
C ILE A 101 -0.99 -12.68 -1.82
N GLN A 102 -0.91 -13.57 -2.81
CA GLN A 102 -1.53 -13.37 -4.12
C GLN A 102 -3.06 -13.50 -4.03
N ALA A 103 -3.56 -14.51 -3.33
CA ALA A 103 -5.01 -14.67 -3.11
C ALA A 103 -5.59 -13.51 -2.30
N VAL A 104 -4.85 -13.05 -1.28
CA VAL A 104 -5.25 -11.90 -0.45
C VAL A 104 -5.23 -10.59 -1.25
N GLN A 105 -4.24 -10.37 -2.11
CA GLN A 105 -4.18 -9.20 -3.01
C GLN A 105 -5.26 -9.20 -4.09
N ALA A 106 -5.60 -10.37 -4.63
CA ALA A 106 -6.68 -10.50 -5.60
C ALA A 106 -8.03 -10.14 -4.95
N SER A 107 -8.19 -10.49 -3.68
CA SER A 107 -9.39 -10.19 -2.88
C SER A 107 -9.47 -8.72 -2.45
N HIS A 108 -8.33 -8.06 -2.21
CA HIS A 108 -8.29 -6.69 -1.68
C HIS A 108 -7.33 -5.78 -2.46
N LYS A 109 -7.90 -4.89 -3.30
CA LYS A 109 -7.14 -3.96 -4.14
C LYS A 109 -6.23 -3.01 -3.35
N PHE A 110 -6.62 -2.60 -2.14
CA PHE A 110 -5.80 -1.76 -1.27
C PHE A 110 -4.49 -2.44 -0.86
N LEU A 111 -4.51 -3.75 -0.60
CA LEU A 111 -3.30 -4.50 -0.24
C LEU A 111 -2.29 -4.57 -1.37
N LYS A 112 -2.71 -4.39 -2.63
CA LYS A 112 -1.76 -4.26 -3.74
C LYS A 112 -0.79 -3.12 -3.49
N ILE A 113 -1.26 -1.97 -2.98
CA ILE A 113 -0.44 -0.78 -2.74
C ILE A 113 0.63 -1.06 -1.68
N VAL A 114 0.23 -1.67 -0.57
CA VAL A 114 1.14 -2.04 0.54
C VAL A 114 2.22 -3.02 0.08
N PHE A 115 1.89 -3.94 -0.82
CA PHE A 115 2.81 -4.93 -1.35
C PHE A 115 3.51 -4.52 -2.66
N LEU A 116 3.28 -3.31 -3.18
CA LEU A 116 3.97 -2.80 -4.38
C LEU A 116 5.50 -2.90 -4.30
N PRO A 117 6.14 -2.60 -3.15
CA PRO A 117 7.59 -2.72 -3.01
C PRO A 117 8.09 -4.14 -3.32
N TYR A 118 7.40 -5.16 -2.80
CA TYR A 118 7.69 -6.56 -3.12
C TYR A 118 7.53 -6.87 -4.61
N ILE A 119 6.46 -6.37 -5.22
CA ILE A 119 6.18 -6.56 -6.65
C ILE A 119 7.30 -5.94 -7.52
N TYR A 120 7.77 -4.75 -7.19
CA TYR A 120 8.82 -4.06 -7.96
C TYR A 120 10.19 -4.69 -7.78
N MET A 121 10.57 -5.06 -6.56
CA MET A 121 11.82 -5.80 -6.31
C MET A 121 11.82 -7.14 -7.07
N HIS A 122 10.68 -7.82 -7.12
CA HIS A 122 10.51 -9.05 -7.88
C HIS A 122 10.62 -8.81 -9.40
N LYS A 123 9.93 -7.80 -9.94
CA LYS A 123 9.98 -7.51 -11.39
C LYS A 123 11.39 -7.21 -11.85
N MET A 124 12.19 -6.53 -11.02
CA MET A 124 13.59 -6.25 -11.34
C MET A 124 14.50 -7.46 -11.17
N ASN A 125 14.22 -8.36 -10.21
CA ASN A 125 14.93 -9.65 -10.14
C ASN A 125 14.64 -10.52 -11.38
N SER A 126 13.44 -10.46 -11.96
CA SER A 126 13.12 -11.16 -13.22
C SER A 126 13.68 -10.49 -14.48
N LEU A 127 14.13 -9.22 -14.39
CA LEU A 127 14.92 -8.57 -15.45
C LEU A 127 16.42 -8.92 -15.34
N SER A 128 16.83 -9.56 -14.24
CA SER A 128 18.07 -10.32 -14.13
C SER A 128 17.77 -11.78 -14.54
N VAL A 129 18.67 -12.41 -15.29
CA VAL A 129 18.42 -13.61 -16.13
C VAL A 129 18.12 -14.92 -15.34
N LEU A 130 17.73 -14.88 -14.05
CA LEU A 130 17.56 -16.09 -13.23
C LEU A 130 16.28 -16.09 -12.38
N SER A 131 15.40 -17.03 -12.75
CA SER A 131 14.34 -17.68 -11.95
C SER A 131 12.98 -16.96 -11.78
N ALA A 132 12.06 -17.26 -12.72
CA ALA A 132 10.65 -16.88 -12.73
C ALA A 132 9.71 -17.79 -11.90
N GLY A 133 10.18 -18.49 -10.85
CA GLY A 133 9.38 -19.50 -10.14
C GLY A 133 9.24 -19.37 -8.62
N THR A 134 10.02 -18.52 -7.95
CA THR A 134 10.22 -18.56 -6.48
C THR A 134 10.01 -17.22 -5.77
N ALA A 135 9.48 -16.22 -6.47
CA ALA A 135 9.83 -14.82 -6.20
C ALA A 135 8.79 -13.96 -5.45
N TYR A 136 7.63 -14.51 -5.06
CA TYR A 136 6.84 -13.95 -3.95
C TYR A 136 7.10 -14.80 -2.71
N PRO A 137 7.42 -14.22 -1.55
CA PRO A 137 7.25 -14.98 -0.32
C PRO A 137 5.76 -15.33 -0.29
N LYS A 138 5.43 -16.62 -0.44
CA LYS A 138 4.04 -17.09 -0.43
C LYS A 138 3.37 -16.61 0.85
N THR A 139 4.17 -16.57 1.91
CA THR A 139 3.76 -16.19 3.24
C THR A 139 4.46 -14.91 3.68
N LEU A 140 3.74 -14.06 4.41
CA LEU A 140 4.32 -12.92 5.12
C LEU A 140 4.04 -13.06 6.61
N ASP A 141 5.09 -13.28 7.38
CA ASP A 141 5.01 -13.20 8.83
C ASP A 141 5.19 -11.74 9.27
N PHE A 142 4.42 -11.31 10.25
CA PHE A 142 4.55 -9.98 10.83
C PHE A 142 4.36 -10.03 12.35
N THR A 143 5.07 -9.16 13.05
CA THR A 143 4.95 -8.99 14.50
C THR A 143 3.84 -8.01 14.83
N ARG A 144 3.65 -6.99 13.98
CA ARG A 144 2.66 -5.94 14.22
C ARG A 144 2.28 -5.22 12.92
N ILE A 145 1.00 -4.90 12.79
CA ILE A 145 0.52 -3.92 11.81
C ILE A 145 -0.25 -2.85 12.57
N GLU A 146 0.07 -1.58 12.31
CA GLU A 146 -0.63 -0.44 12.90
C GLU A 146 -1.03 0.55 11.82
N GLY A 147 -2.25 1.08 11.91
CA GLY A 147 -2.73 2.15 11.05
C GLY A 147 -3.42 3.21 11.86
N ARG A 148 -3.14 4.48 11.56
CA ARG A 148 -3.91 5.63 12.04
C ARG A 148 -4.30 6.49 10.86
N TYR A 149 -5.60 6.76 10.79
CA TYR A 149 -6.21 7.51 9.71
C TYR A 149 -7.09 8.60 10.28
N GLY A 150 -6.93 9.83 9.78
CA GLY A 150 -7.87 10.91 9.99
C GLY A 150 -8.68 11.13 8.73
N ILE A 151 -9.97 11.40 8.86
CA ILE A 151 -10.86 11.72 7.76
C ILE A 151 -11.39 13.12 8.01
N GLN A 152 -11.28 14.00 7.02
CA GLN A 152 -11.84 15.34 7.09
C GLN A 152 -12.41 15.73 5.74
N LYS A 153 -13.73 15.98 5.68
CA LYS A 153 -14.44 16.39 4.46
C LYS A 153 -14.13 15.48 3.27
N GLY A 154 -14.08 14.17 3.51
CA GLY A 154 -13.81 13.14 2.49
C GLY A 154 -12.36 12.98 2.03
N VAL A 155 -11.43 13.71 2.63
CA VAL A 155 -10.00 13.46 2.50
C VAL A 155 -9.57 12.56 3.65
N ALA A 156 -9.10 11.36 3.33
CA ALA A 156 -8.49 10.45 4.31
C ALA A 156 -6.98 10.68 4.34
N THR A 157 -6.50 11.21 5.47
CA THR A 157 -5.09 11.33 5.80
C THR A 157 -4.64 10.05 6.50
N THR A 158 -3.68 9.36 5.92
CA THR A 158 -2.92 8.30 6.61
C THR A 158 -1.83 8.99 7.41
N GLU A 159 -2.04 9.12 8.73
CA GLU A 159 -1.03 9.69 9.64
C GLU A 159 0.19 8.77 9.70
N PHE A 160 -0.07 7.47 9.82
CA PHE A 160 0.88 6.42 9.52
C PHE A 160 0.17 5.09 9.30
N PHE A 161 0.78 4.26 8.47
CA PHE A 161 0.53 2.83 8.38
C PHE A 161 1.88 2.13 8.47
N HIS A 162 2.04 1.26 9.45
CA HIS A 162 3.30 0.60 9.75
C HIS A 162 3.11 -0.92 9.78
N VAL A 163 4.01 -1.63 9.12
CA VAL A 163 4.12 -3.09 9.16
C VAL A 163 5.50 -3.40 9.71
N ASP A 164 5.54 -4.14 10.80
CA ASP A 164 6.76 -4.69 11.37
C ASP A 164 6.73 -6.20 11.22
N GLY A 165 7.83 -6.78 10.74
CA GLY A 165 7.92 -8.19 10.51
C GLY A 165 9.35 -8.65 10.26
N PRO A 166 9.62 -9.95 10.47
CA PRO A 166 10.93 -10.55 10.27
C PRO A 166 11.40 -10.52 8.81
N GLN A 167 10.54 -10.24 7.85
CA GLN A 167 10.84 -10.20 6.40
C GLN A 167 10.75 -8.79 5.80
N LEU A 168 9.97 -7.91 6.41
CA LEU A 168 9.65 -6.56 5.92
C LEU A 168 9.42 -5.63 7.10
N VAL A 169 10.00 -4.44 7.00
CA VAL A 169 9.52 -3.27 7.71
C VAL A 169 8.99 -2.30 6.68
N ALA A 170 7.77 -1.80 6.86
CA ALA A 170 7.15 -0.83 5.97
C ALA A 170 6.48 0.29 6.75
N TYR A 171 6.54 1.49 6.19
CA TYR A 171 5.87 2.67 6.69
C TYR A 171 5.21 3.40 5.52
N ALA A 172 4.01 3.93 5.73
CA ALA A 172 3.34 4.77 4.75
C ALA A 172 2.61 5.94 5.42
N ASP A 173 2.65 7.10 4.80
CA ASP A 173 1.87 8.28 5.16
C ASP A 173 1.38 9.01 3.92
N GLY A 174 0.44 9.94 4.09
CA GLY A 174 -0.07 10.77 2.99
C GLY A 174 -1.58 10.88 3.00
N THR A 175 -2.17 11.11 1.82
CA THR A 175 -3.59 11.42 1.67
C THR A 175 -4.24 10.66 0.52
N ALA A 176 -5.52 10.33 0.70
CA ALA A 176 -6.41 9.84 -0.33
C ALA A 176 -7.68 10.69 -0.30
N ASP A 177 -7.93 11.44 -1.37
CA ASP A 177 -9.14 12.22 -1.55
C ASP A 177 -10.16 11.39 -2.33
N PHE A 178 -11.19 10.93 -1.62
CA PHE A 178 -12.25 10.15 -2.25
C PHE A 178 -13.15 11.02 -3.13
N GLY A 179 -13.29 12.31 -2.85
CA GLY A 179 -14.08 13.25 -3.65
C GLY A 179 -13.46 13.46 -5.03
N SER A 180 -12.18 13.82 -5.07
CA SER A 180 -11.44 14.03 -6.32
C SER A 180 -10.84 12.75 -6.92
N GLU A 181 -10.98 11.62 -6.23
CA GLU A 181 -10.41 10.31 -6.59
C GLU A 181 -8.90 10.36 -6.83
N LYS A 182 -8.20 11.10 -5.97
CA LYS A 182 -6.75 11.26 -6.00
C LYS A 182 -6.08 10.63 -4.80
N VAL A 183 -4.84 10.22 -4.98
CA VAL A 183 -3.97 9.72 -3.92
C VAL A 183 -2.63 10.45 -4.00
N ASP A 184 -2.02 10.67 -2.85
CA ASP A 184 -0.63 11.11 -2.71
C ASP A 184 -0.09 10.48 -1.42
N MET A 185 0.63 9.37 -1.56
CA MET A 185 1.14 8.58 -0.45
C MET A 185 2.65 8.42 -0.59
N ASN A 186 3.37 8.59 0.49
CA ASN A 186 4.77 8.23 0.59
C ASN A 186 4.86 6.88 1.32
N ILE A 187 5.60 5.95 0.73
CA ILE A 187 5.76 4.59 1.21
C ILE A 187 7.25 4.31 1.33
N LEU A 188 7.70 3.94 2.53
CA LEU A 188 9.06 3.53 2.83
C LEU A 188 9.05 2.05 3.18
N THR A 189 9.98 1.29 2.61
CA THR A 189 10.11 -0.14 2.92
C THR A 189 11.55 -0.56 3.06
N ARG A 190 11.78 -1.56 3.90
CA ARG A 190 13.07 -2.18 4.13
C ARG A 190 12.90 -3.68 4.26
N LEU A 191 13.65 -4.44 3.47
CA LEU A 191 13.74 -5.89 3.65
C LEU A 191 14.84 -6.21 4.65
N THR A 192 14.59 -7.24 5.44
CA THR A 192 15.50 -7.72 6.50
C THR A 192 16.39 -8.88 6.03
N GLY A 193 16.10 -9.50 4.87
CA GLY A 193 16.71 -10.77 4.45
C GLY A 193 17.26 -10.86 3.02
N TYR A 194 17.39 -9.75 2.29
CA TYR A 194 17.87 -9.78 0.90
C TYR A 194 19.39 -9.55 0.80
N ARG A 195 20.10 -10.36 0.00
CA ARG A 195 21.58 -10.41 -0.05
C ARG A 195 22.19 -10.23 -1.45
N ALA A 196 21.39 -9.91 -2.47
CA ALA A 196 21.91 -9.67 -3.82
C ALA A 196 22.36 -8.20 -3.99
N PRO A 197 23.24 -7.91 -4.96
CA PRO A 197 23.65 -6.53 -5.25
C PRO A 197 22.46 -5.71 -5.73
N LEU A 198 22.24 -4.57 -5.08
CA LEU A 198 21.16 -3.63 -5.39
C LEU A 198 21.74 -2.29 -5.86
N PRO A 199 21.00 -1.54 -6.69
CA PRO A 199 21.32 -0.14 -6.98
C PRO A 199 21.47 0.68 -5.70
N GLU A 200 22.30 1.73 -5.73
CA GLU A 200 22.58 2.54 -4.54
C GLU A 200 21.32 3.19 -3.91
N TRP A 201 20.33 3.53 -4.74
CA TRP A 201 19.05 4.09 -4.29
C TRP A 201 18.06 3.04 -3.76
N TRP A 202 18.44 1.76 -3.73
CA TRP A 202 17.67 0.61 -3.20
C TRP A 202 18.25 0.04 -1.92
N VAL A 203 19.21 0.74 -1.35
CA VAL A 203 19.76 0.44 -0.05
C VAL A 203 19.62 1.66 0.85
N ASP A 204 19.56 1.44 2.15
CA ASP A 204 19.78 2.50 3.11
C ASP A 204 21.28 2.79 3.26
N GLU A 205 21.61 3.84 4.00
CA GLU A 205 22.99 4.27 4.25
C GLU A 205 23.92 3.16 4.74
N ILE A 206 23.40 2.18 5.48
CA ILE A 206 24.17 1.05 6.01
C ILE A 206 24.14 -0.20 5.11
N GLY A 207 23.56 -0.10 3.91
CA GLY A 207 23.57 -1.15 2.89
C GLY A 207 22.42 -2.16 2.99
N ARG A 208 21.42 -1.93 3.84
CA ARG A 208 20.24 -2.80 3.91
C ARG A 208 19.30 -2.49 2.74
N PRO A 209 18.71 -3.50 2.09
CA PRO A 209 17.71 -3.31 1.04
C PRO A 209 16.53 -2.46 1.50
N ALA A 210 16.43 -1.23 0.99
CA ALA A 210 15.44 -0.26 1.39
C ALA A 210 15.04 0.63 0.21
N ILE A 211 13.74 0.86 0.05
CA ILE A 211 13.21 1.65 -1.04
C ILE A 211 12.04 2.50 -0.60
N GLY A 212 12.05 3.75 -1.06
CA GLY A 212 10.93 4.67 -0.94
C GLY A 212 10.18 4.81 -2.27
N PHE A 213 8.88 5.03 -2.20
CA PHE A 213 8.04 5.34 -3.34
C PHE A 213 7.08 6.46 -2.98
N ARG A 214 6.74 7.27 -3.98
CA ARG A 214 5.58 8.14 -3.95
C ARG A 214 4.51 7.57 -4.86
N VAL A 215 3.30 7.43 -4.35
CA VAL A 215 2.13 6.92 -5.06
C VAL A 215 1.19 8.09 -5.24
N MET A 216 1.06 8.59 -6.46
CA MET A 216 0.29 9.79 -6.77
C MET A 216 -0.79 9.54 -7.82
N GLY A 217 -1.57 10.57 -8.15
CA GLY A 217 -2.46 10.55 -9.30
C GLY A 217 -3.81 9.92 -8.97
N SER A 218 -4.34 9.08 -9.86
CA SER A 218 -5.69 8.53 -9.69
C SER A 218 -5.73 7.42 -8.65
N LEU A 219 -6.70 7.46 -7.74
CA LEU A 219 -6.97 6.38 -6.78
C LEU A 219 -7.29 5.04 -7.49
N ASN A 220 -7.71 5.07 -8.76
CA ASN A 220 -8.00 3.89 -9.56
C ASN A 220 -6.79 3.34 -10.32
N TYR A 221 -5.88 4.24 -10.71
CA TYR A 221 -4.67 3.95 -11.47
C TYR A 221 -3.57 4.89 -10.98
N PRO A 222 -2.97 4.60 -9.82
CA PRO A 222 -2.00 5.50 -9.25
C PRO A 222 -0.67 5.39 -10.00
N ASP A 223 -0.04 6.54 -10.21
CA ASP A 223 1.33 6.63 -10.69
C ASP A 223 2.28 6.37 -9.53
N ILE A 224 3.38 5.68 -9.81
CA ILE A 224 4.36 5.29 -8.79
C ILE A 224 5.70 5.87 -9.21
N GLU A 225 6.22 6.76 -8.38
CA GLU A 225 7.52 7.37 -8.56
C GLU A 225 8.48 6.77 -7.52
N PRO A 226 9.49 5.99 -7.94
CA PRO A 226 10.51 5.53 -7.02
C PRO A 226 11.34 6.72 -6.52
N ARG A 227 11.68 6.69 -5.24
CA ARG A 227 12.58 7.66 -4.65
C ARG A 227 14.00 7.33 -5.07
N LEU A 228 14.59 8.19 -5.90
CA LEU A 228 15.94 8.02 -6.43
C LEU A 228 17.06 8.47 -5.47
N ARG A 229 16.76 8.60 -4.17
CA ARG A 229 17.75 8.93 -3.12
C ARG A 229 17.78 7.82 -2.08
N LYS A 230 18.98 7.54 -1.59
CA LYS A 230 19.25 6.59 -0.51
C LYS A 230 18.36 6.88 0.70
N MET A 231 17.91 5.82 1.36
CA MET A 231 17.15 5.94 2.60
C MET A 231 18.13 6.20 3.75
N ALA A 232 17.83 7.18 4.61
CA ALA A 232 18.69 7.46 5.74
C ALA A 232 18.65 6.31 6.77
N GLU A 233 19.70 6.16 7.57
CA GLU A 233 19.69 5.18 8.64
C GLU A 233 18.54 5.46 9.63
N GLY A 234 17.69 4.44 9.82
CA GLY A 234 16.56 4.51 10.74
C GLY A 234 15.43 5.43 10.26
N GLU A 235 15.35 5.76 8.97
CA GLU A 235 14.35 6.70 8.45
C GLU A 235 12.91 6.25 8.73
N ILE A 236 12.63 4.95 8.59
CA ILE A 236 11.30 4.38 8.88
C ILE A 236 10.95 4.55 10.36
N GLU A 237 11.86 4.22 11.26
CA GLU A 237 11.67 4.33 12.71
C GLU A 237 11.47 5.79 13.13
N LYS A 238 12.29 6.70 12.60
CA LYS A 238 12.17 8.14 12.86
C LYS A 238 10.83 8.69 12.34
N ALA A 239 10.40 8.28 11.14
CA ALA A 239 9.13 8.69 10.57
C ALA A 239 7.94 8.18 11.41
N LEU A 240 7.99 6.92 11.84
CA LEU A 240 6.99 6.32 12.72
C LEU A 240 6.87 7.05 14.05
N GLU A 241 7.99 7.31 14.73
CA GLU A 241 7.98 8.01 16.02
C GLU A 241 7.44 9.44 15.87
N ALA A 242 7.87 10.17 14.84
CA ALA A 242 7.32 11.49 14.54
C ALA A 242 5.80 11.45 14.28
N ALA A 243 5.33 10.45 13.54
CA ALA A 243 3.90 10.26 13.26
C ALA A 243 3.09 9.88 14.50
N ARG A 244 3.64 9.05 15.40
CA ARG A 244 3.01 8.70 16.69
C ARG A 244 2.85 9.93 17.58
N VAL A 245 3.86 10.80 17.63
CA VAL A 245 3.80 12.05 18.39
C VAL A 245 2.71 12.97 17.84
N ARG A 246 2.66 13.18 16.51
CA ARG A 246 1.60 13.99 15.87
C ARG A 246 0.20 13.41 16.11
N ALA A 247 0.06 12.10 16.00
CA ALA A 247 -1.22 11.43 16.18
C ALA A 247 -1.68 11.37 17.65
N LYS A 248 -0.79 11.52 18.63
CA LYS A 248 -1.18 11.44 20.05
C LYS A 248 -2.26 12.48 20.40
N ALA A 249 -2.02 13.74 20.09
CA ALA A 249 -2.95 14.83 20.39
C ALA A 249 -4.33 14.66 19.71
N ARG A 250 -4.36 14.06 18.52
CA ARG A 250 -5.59 13.87 17.73
C ARG A 250 -6.45 12.71 18.24
N PHE A 251 -5.83 11.66 18.76
CA PHE A 251 -6.53 10.42 19.12
C PHE A 251 -6.84 10.27 20.62
N GLU A 252 -6.40 11.20 21.47
CA GLU A 252 -6.75 11.23 22.90
C GLU A 252 -8.27 11.18 23.14
N ALA A 253 -9.06 11.78 22.26
CA ALA A 253 -10.53 11.77 22.35
C ALA A 253 -11.13 10.38 22.13
N ILE A 254 -10.57 9.60 21.19
CA ILE A 254 -11.08 8.27 20.83
C ILE A 254 -10.50 7.20 21.77
N GLU A 255 -9.29 7.40 22.31
CA GLU A 255 -8.73 6.49 23.33
C GLU A 255 -9.59 6.42 24.61
N LYS A 256 -10.33 7.50 24.95
CA LYS A 256 -11.33 7.47 26.04
C LYS A 256 -12.47 6.48 25.80
N LEU A 257 -12.73 6.07 24.56
CA LEU A 257 -13.72 5.03 24.25
C LEU A 257 -13.21 3.62 24.59
N GLN A 258 -11.92 3.44 24.88
CA GLN A 258 -11.38 2.15 25.32
C GLN A 258 -11.63 1.87 26.81
N THR A 259 -12.04 2.88 27.58
CA THR A 259 -12.29 2.78 29.03
C THR A 259 -13.77 2.70 29.40
N LEU A 260 -14.67 2.75 28.41
CA LEU A 260 -16.11 2.53 28.56
C LEU A 260 -16.45 1.05 28.34
#